data_AF-A0A6G0J2M7-F1
#
_entry.id   AF-A0A6G0J2M7-F1
#
_cell.length_a   1.000
_cell.length_b   1.000
_cell.length_c   1.000
_cell.angle_alpha   90.00
_cell.angle_beta   90.00
_cell.angle_gamma   90.00
#
_symmetry.space_group_name_H-M   'P 1'
#
loop_
_entity.id
_entity.type
_entity.pdbx_description
1 polymer ?
#
loop_
_entity_poly.entity_id
_entity_poly.type
_entity_poly.pdbx_seq_one_letter_code
_entity_poly.pdbx_strand_id
1 'polypeptide(L)'
;MVLIAQSRQLNLKEVLSHRLGPLPWALASPDGNVRKTCKSSLAKRLLKFPCVAESLPLHSTCLIDGMALVQKLNGDGKTFADIADYALSTVLAEASHSTRVDIVFDVYNEASIKHMERVARGADSGTEVKQITAGHRVQQWKKFLQSNNNKTNLATFLLKEWGKEQSRTRLGEKVLYTTTKDQCYKLTQQGVHKVADLSSTQEEADTRMLLHACHASRTGHKSVILVSDDTDVLVISLATSDALTCDLFLKTRTKNRISYINISQLARGLGSQLCKALPGLHSYTGCDTVSAFAGRGKVSALKLLQKNEKFCESFQKVGADWTMTPELYAALQEFTCQMFSSKSRITNINEMRYALFCAKKGTESWQLPPCSDSLSKHCLRANYQGAIWRRCLENNPVVPSPVEHGWSRVDQDGDLQLSIDWFNVSIGP
;
A
#
# COMPACT_ATOMS: atom_id res chain seq x y z
N MET A 1 28.35 10.64 18.54
CA MET A 1 27.75 11.65 19.43
C MET A 1 27.68 11.22 20.89
N VAL A 2 27.04 10.11 21.26
CA VAL A 2 26.88 9.73 22.69
C VAL A 2 28.21 9.53 23.42
N LEU A 3 29.18 8.84 22.81
CA LEU A 3 30.52 8.66 23.40
C LEU A 3 31.26 10.00 23.60
N ILE A 4 31.14 10.91 22.63
CA ILE A 4 31.71 12.26 22.71
C ILE A 4 31.04 13.04 23.84
N ALA A 5 29.71 12.95 23.95
CA ALA A 5 28.95 13.61 25.01
C ALA A 5 29.34 13.10 26.41
N GLN A 6 29.54 11.78 26.57
CA GLN A 6 30.04 11.20 27.82
C GLN A 6 31.46 11.69 28.14
N SER A 7 32.37 11.69 27.17
CA SER A 7 33.74 12.19 27.34
C SER A 7 33.79 13.68 27.69
N ARG A 8 32.86 14.48 27.15
CA ARG A 8 32.76 15.92 27.39
C ARG A 8 31.81 16.30 28.54
N GLN A 9 31.31 15.33 29.31
CA GLN A 9 30.37 15.55 30.42
C GLN A 9 29.11 16.36 30.04
N LEU A 10 28.65 16.23 28.79
CA LEU A 10 27.43 16.89 28.33
C LEU A 10 26.18 16.24 28.95
N ASN A 11 25.09 17.00 29.03
CA ASN A 11 23.81 16.49 29.48
C ASN A 11 23.27 15.44 28.49
N LEU A 12 23.36 14.16 28.86
CA LEU A 12 22.92 13.07 28.00
C LEU A 12 21.40 13.08 27.72
N LYS A 13 20.58 13.63 28.63
CA LYS A 13 19.14 13.77 28.41
C LYS A 13 18.87 14.74 27.25
N GLU A 14 19.61 15.83 27.21
CA GLU A 14 19.54 16.82 26.12
C GLU A 14 20.07 16.22 24.82
N VAL A 15 21.26 15.62 24.82
CA VAL A 15 21.86 15.00 23.61
C VAL A 15 20.94 13.94 23.00
N LEU A 16 20.28 13.13 23.83
CA LEU A 16 19.35 12.09 23.38
C LEU A 16 18.00 12.64 22.89
N SER A 17 17.69 13.92 23.14
CA SER A 17 16.52 14.59 22.56
C SER A 17 16.74 14.98 21.09
N HIS A 18 17.99 14.98 20.63
CA HIS A 18 18.39 15.30 19.27
C HIS A 18 18.74 14.05 18.45
N ARG A 19 18.96 14.25 17.14
CA ARG A 19 19.45 13.18 16.27
C ARG A 19 20.87 12.77 16.64
N LEU A 20 21.15 11.47 16.60
CA LEU A 20 22.48 10.92 16.96
C LEU A 20 23.37 10.61 15.77
N GLY A 21 22.89 10.86 14.55
CA GLY A 21 23.59 10.61 13.30
C GLY A 21 22.85 11.20 12.10
N PRO A 22 23.33 10.92 10.88
CA PRO A 22 22.74 11.45 9.64
C PRO A 22 21.36 10.84 9.35
N LEU A 23 21.08 9.63 9.88
CA LEU A 23 19.85 8.90 9.68
C LEU A 23 19.18 8.55 11.03
N PRO A 24 17.85 8.56 11.10
CA PRO A 24 17.13 8.12 12.29
C PRO A 24 17.14 6.58 12.33
N TRP A 25 18.13 5.97 12.97
CA TRP A 25 18.33 4.51 12.94
C TRP A 25 17.13 3.65 13.38
N ALA A 26 16.18 4.20 14.13
CA ALA A 26 14.93 3.54 14.48
C ALA A 26 13.95 3.39 13.29
N LEU A 27 14.14 4.17 12.22
CA LEU A 27 13.27 4.28 11.05
C LEU A 27 14.02 4.09 9.72
N ALA A 28 15.25 4.56 9.58
CA ALA A 28 16.00 4.42 8.34
C ALA A 28 16.80 3.10 8.27
N SER A 29 16.90 2.51 7.08
CA SER A 29 17.90 1.49 6.76
C SER A 29 19.30 2.13 6.61
N PRO A 30 20.38 1.35 6.59
CA PRO A 30 21.74 1.85 6.31
C PRO A 30 21.86 2.68 5.04
N ASP A 31 21.09 2.33 4.00
CA ASP A 31 21.10 3.02 2.70
C ASP A 31 20.22 4.27 2.67
N GLY A 32 19.66 4.70 3.81
CA GLY A 32 18.78 5.87 3.90
C GLY A 32 17.32 5.61 3.48
N ASN A 33 16.97 4.38 3.13
CA ASN A 33 15.61 3.97 2.76
C ASN A 33 14.69 3.77 3.98
N VAL A 34 13.38 3.69 3.74
CA VAL A 34 12.43 3.23 4.77
C VAL A 34 12.79 1.83 5.27
N ARG A 35 12.72 1.60 6.58
CA ARG A 35 12.80 0.23 7.11
C ARG A 35 11.58 -0.57 6.69
N LYS A 36 11.83 -1.79 6.21
CA LYS A 36 10.79 -2.73 5.81
C LYS A 36 10.23 -3.51 7.00
N THR A 37 9.03 -4.05 6.81
CA THR A 37 8.37 -4.95 7.73
C THR A 37 7.58 -5.99 6.96
N CYS A 38 7.32 -7.14 7.59
CA CYS A 38 6.51 -8.19 7.00
C CYS A 38 5.03 -7.78 7.04
N LYS A 39 4.55 -7.06 6.00
CA LYS A 39 3.14 -6.62 5.89
C LYS A 39 2.16 -7.79 6.10
N SER A 40 2.46 -8.94 5.48
CA SER A 40 1.62 -10.15 5.56
C SER A 40 1.46 -10.71 6.98
N SER A 41 2.30 -10.33 7.94
CA SER A 41 2.07 -10.68 9.36
C SER A 41 0.79 -10.05 9.93
N LEU A 42 0.43 -8.84 9.48
CA LEU A 42 -0.83 -8.18 9.83
C LEU A 42 -2.01 -8.92 9.20
N ALA A 43 -1.94 -9.20 7.90
CA ALA A 43 -2.97 -9.96 7.20
C ALA A 43 -3.22 -11.32 7.87
N LYS A 44 -2.16 -12.10 8.12
CA LYS A 44 -2.25 -13.38 8.84
C LYS A 44 -2.91 -13.25 10.21
N ARG A 45 -2.71 -12.15 10.92
CA ARG A 45 -3.32 -11.90 12.24
C ARG A 45 -4.79 -11.54 12.13
N LEU A 46 -5.17 -10.72 11.15
CA LEU A 46 -6.56 -10.32 10.90
C LEU A 46 -7.39 -11.47 10.31
N LEU A 47 -6.78 -12.35 9.51
CA LEU A 47 -7.46 -13.51 8.90
C LEU A 47 -7.57 -14.73 9.83
N LYS A 48 -7.09 -14.64 11.09
CA LYS A 48 -7.31 -15.70 12.10
C LYS A 48 -8.77 -15.79 12.54
N PHE A 49 -9.57 -14.75 12.30
CA PHE A 49 -11.00 -14.78 12.57
C PHE A 49 -11.68 -15.65 11.50
N PRO A 50 -12.45 -16.67 11.90
CA PRO A 50 -13.03 -17.63 10.97
C PRO A 50 -14.18 -16.97 10.21
N CYS A 51 -13.91 -16.49 9.00
CA CYS A 51 -14.91 -15.94 8.07
C CYS A 51 -14.74 -16.54 6.67
N VAL A 52 -14.34 -17.82 6.60
CA VAL A 52 -14.23 -18.53 5.32
C VAL A 52 -15.64 -18.78 4.78
N ALA A 53 -15.90 -18.34 3.56
CA ALA A 53 -17.18 -18.56 2.90
C ALA A 53 -17.34 -20.03 2.50
N GLU A 54 -18.49 -20.62 2.79
CA GLU A 54 -18.84 -22.00 2.41
C GLU A 54 -19.09 -22.13 0.91
N SER A 55 -19.73 -21.12 0.32
CA SER A 55 -19.95 -20.99 -1.12
C SER A 55 -19.79 -19.54 -1.55
N LEU A 56 -19.45 -19.34 -2.83
CA LEU A 56 -19.46 -18.02 -3.45
C LEU A 56 -20.82 -17.75 -4.09
N PRO A 57 -21.35 -16.52 -3.99
CA PRO A 57 -22.56 -16.14 -4.70
C PRO A 57 -22.38 -16.28 -6.22
N LEU A 58 -23.41 -16.77 -6.90
CA LEU A 58 -23.47 -16.79 -8.36
C LEU A 58 -23.52 -15.35 -8.91
N HIS A 59 -22.96 -15.14 -10.10
CA HIS A 59 -22.93 -13.83 -10.77
C HIS A 59 -22.20 -12.73 -10.00
N SER A 60 -21.14 -13.10 -9.27
CA SER A 60 -20.26 -12.15 -8.59
C SER A 60 -19.52 -11.24 -9.57
N THR A 61 -19.05 -10.10 -9.06
CA THR A 61 -17.98 -9.32 -9.73
C THR A 61 -16.62 -9.84 -9.26
N CYS A 62 -15.67 -10.05 -10.16
CA CYS A 62 -14.29 -10.42 -9.81
C CYS A 62 -13.35 -9.25 -10.13
N LEU A 63 -12.68 -8.69 -9.12
CA LEU A 63 -11.69 -7.63 -9.27
C LEU A 63 -10.30 -8.22 -9.09
N ILE A 64 -9.44 -8.05 -10.09
CA ILE A 64 -8.11 -8.64 -10.16
C ILE A 64 -7.07 -7.53 -10.16
N ASP A 65 -6.08 -7.67 -9.27
CA ASP A 65 -4.85 -6.89 -9.33
C ASP A 65 -4.08 -7.25 -10.60
N GLY A 66 -4.08 -6.34 -11.56
CA GLY A 66 -3.56 -6.56 -12.90
C GLY A 66 -2.05 -6.76 -12.91
N MET A 67 -1.31 -6.02 -12.10
CA MET A 67 0.15 -6.17 -12.06
C MET A 67 0.55 -7.44 -11.32
N ALA A 68 -0.19 -7.85 -10.27
CA ALA A 68 0.02 -9.14 -9.63
C ALA A 68 -0.27 -10.31 -10.59
N LEU A 69 -1.30 -10.21 -11.45
CA LEU A 69 -1.57 -11.20 -12.49
C LEU A 69 -0.42 -11.26 -13.51
N VAL A 70 0.00 -10.10 -14.03
CA VAL A 70 1.08 -9.99 -15.03
C VAL A 70 2.41 -10.55 -14.51
N GLN A 71 2.75 -10.28 -13.26
CA GLN A 71 3.98 -10.79 -12.63
C GLN A 71 4.00 -12.32 -12.48
N LYS A 72 2.82 -12.97 -12.41
CA LYS A 72 2.69 -14.44 -12.33
C LYS A 72 2.81 -15.11 -13.71
N LEU A 73 2.66 -14.37 -14.80
CA LEU A 73 2.81 -14.92 -16.15
C LEU A 73 4.27 -15.24 -16.43
N ASN A 74 4.51 -16.29 -17.21
CA ASN A 74 5.81 -16.54 -17.84
C ASN A 74 5.78 -16.01 -19.27
N GLY A 75 6.47 -14.89 -19.51
CA GLY A 75 6.61 -14.26 -20.82
C GLY A 75 7.90 -14.64 -21.58
N ASP A 76 8.82 -15.39 -20.98
CA ASP A 76 10.12 -15.68 -21.60
C ASP A 76 9.95 -16.50 -22.89
N GLY A 77 10.56 -16.04 -23.97
CA GLY A 77 10.49 -16.65 -25.30
C GLY A 77 9.16 -16.47 -26.02
N LYS A 78 8.12 -15.93 -25.38
CA LYS A 78 6.79 -15.73 -25.95
C LYS A 78 6.68 -14.40 -26.70
N THR A 79 5.79 -14.35 -27.68
CA THR A 79 5.40 -13.07 -28.28
C THR A 79 4.50 -12.28 -27.34
N PHE A 80 4.42 -10.96 -27.51
CA PHE A 80 3.45 -10.17 -26.74
C PHE A 80 2.00 -10.58 -27.03
N ALA A 81 1.68 -11.04 -28.26
CA ALA A 81 0.38 -11.62 -28.57
C ALA A 81 0.08 -12.87 -27.73
N ASP A 82 1.03 -13.80 -27.64
CA ASP A 82 0.90 -15.01 -26.80
C ASP A 82 0.70 -14.64 -25.33
N ILE A 83 1.41 -13.61 -24.85
CA ILE A 83 1.28 -13.10 -23.49
C ILE A 83 -0.11 -12.52 -23.27
N ALA A 84 -0.63 -11.73 -24.21
CA ALA A 84 -1.97 -11.16 -24.13
C ALA A 84 -3.05 -12.23 -24.14
N ASP A 85 -2.93 -13.25 -24.99
CA ASP A 85 -3.86 -14.37 -25.07
C ASP A 85 -3.86 -15.21 -23.79
N TYR A 86 -2.67 -15.52 -23.27
CA TYR A 86 -2.49 -16.24 -22.02
C TYR A 86 -3.01 -15.44 -20.80
N ALA A 87 -2.80 -14.13 -20.79
CA ALA A 87 -3.33 -13.24 -19.76
C ALA A 87 -4.86 -13.22 -19.77
N LEU A 88 -5.50 -13.09 -20.95
CA LEU A 88 -6.96 -13.14 -21.06
C LEU A 88 -7.52 -14.50 -20.60
N SER A 89 -6.87 -15.59 -21.00
CA SER A 89 -7.22 -16.95 -20.56
C SER A 89 -7.18 -17.07 -19.03
N THR A 90 -6.14 -16.51 -18.41
CA THR A 90 -5.96 -16.49 -16.96
C THR A 90 -7.04 -15.66 -16.28
N VAL A 91 -7.37 -14.48 -16.80
CA VAL A 91 -8.45 -13.62 -16.29
C VAL A 91 -9.79 -14.35 -16.34
N LEU A 92 -10.13 -14.98 -17.47
CA LEU A 92 -11.39 -15.70 -17.64
C LEU A 92 -11.49 -16.94 -16.75
N ALA A 93 -10.39 -17.66 -16.56
CA ALA A 93 -10.32 -18.80 -15.64
C ALA A 93 -10.46 -18.37 -14.18
N GLU A 94 -9.79 -17.28 -13.79
CA GLU A 94 -9.85 -16.72 -12.44
C GLU A 94 -11.26 -16.21 -12.09
N ALA A 95 -11.98 -15.72 -13.09
CA ALA A 95 -13.34 -15.18 -12.99
C ALA A 95 -14.42 -16.10 -13.60
N SER A 96 -14.21 -17.42 -13.57
CA SER A 96 -15.09 -18.41 -14.20
C SER A 96 -16.56 -18.26 -13.80
N HIS A 97 -16.84 -18.00 -12.53
CA HIS A 97 -18.19 -17.86 -11.97
C HIS A 97 -18.72 -16.42 -11.93
N SER A 98 -17.94 -15.45 -12.43
CA SER A 98 -18.29 -14.02 -12.40
C SER A 98 -18.87 -13.55 -13.72
N THR A 99 -19.88 -12.68 -13.67
CA THR A 99 -20.47 -12.04 -14.87
C THR A 99 -19.74 -10.76 -15.24
N ARG A 100 -19.19 -10.06 -14.23
CA ARG A 100 -18.35 -8.89 -14.37
C ARG A 100 -16.95 -9.20 -13.88
N VAL A 101 -15.95 -8.81 -14.66
CA VAL A 101 -14.53 -8.95 -14.33
C VAL A 101 -13.89 -7.60 -14.49
N ASP A 102 -13.11 -7.14 -13.51
CA ASP A 102 -12.33 -5.92 -13.64
C ASP A 102 -10.87 -6.26 -13.38
N ILE A 103 -9.98 -5.88 -14.29
CA ILE A 103 -8.53 -5.95 -14.09
C ILE A 103 -7.98 -4.54 -13.93
N VAL A 104 -7.37 -4.30 -12.78
CA VAL A 104 -6.98 -2.95 -12.36
C VAL A 104 -5.45 -2.88 -12.29
N PHE A 105 -4.86 -1.99 -13.08
CA PHE A 105 -3.43 -1.71 -13.12
C PHE A 105 -3.08 -0.42 -12.39
N ASP A 106 -1.85 -0.37 -11.86
CA ASP A 106 -1.25 0.87 -11.35
C ASP A 106 -0.97 1.88 -12.47
N VAL A 107 -0.80 3.13 -12.05
CA VAL A 107 -0.30 4.25 -12.84
C VAL A 107 1.08 4.63 -12.31
N TYR A 108 2.07 4.61 -13.19
CA TYR A 108 3.46 4.84 -12.84
C TYR A 108 3.87 6.29 -13.12
N ASN A 109 3.41 7.21 -12.27
CA ASN A 109 3.82 8.61 -12.32
C ASN A 109 5.28 8.79 -11.90
N GLU A 110 5.98 9.77 -12.49
CA GLU A 110 7.36 10.14 -12.17
C GLU A 110 7.46 10.68 -10.73
N ALA A 111 6.69 11.73 -10.41
CA ALA A 111 6.63 12.33 -9.09
C ALA A 111 5.70 11.54 -8.15
N SER A 112 6.15 10.40 -7.64
CA SER A 112 5.36 9.51 -6.77
C SER A 112 6.06 9.18 -5.45
N ILE A 113 5.29 9.13 -4.35
CA ILE A 113 5.81 8.67 -3.04
C ILE A 113 6.26 7.20 -3.06
N LYS A 114 5.85 6.44 -4.07
CA LYS A 114 6.24 5.04 -4.31
C LYS A 114 7.55 4.91 -5.09
N HIS A 115 8.14 6.00 -5.57
CA HIS A 115 9.37 5.99 -6.36
C HIS A 115 10.49 5.18 -5.70
N MET A 116 10.80 5.46 -4.44
CA MET A 116 11.83 4.74 -3.68
C MET A 116 11.60 3.22 -3.63
N GLU A 117 10.33 2.78 -3.51
CA GLU A 117 10.00 1.36 -3.53
C GLU A 117 10.17 0.76 -4.93
N ARG A 118 9.85 1.52 -5.98
CA ARG A 118 10.03 1.10 -7.38
C ARG A 118 11.52 0.94 -7.71
N VAL A 119 12.36 1.89 -7.29
CA VAL A 119 13.83 1.83 -7.41
C VAL A 119 14.38 0.60 -6.66
N ALA A 120 13.94 0.35 -5.42
CA ALA A 120 14.34 -0.82 -4.66
C ALA A 120 13.96 -2.16 -5.32
N ARG A 121 12.92 -2.18 -6.18
CA ARG A 121 12.51 -3.32 -7.01
C ARG A 121 13.24 -3.38 -8.36
N GLY A 122 14.16 -2.46 -8.61
CA GLY A 122 15.03 -2.42 -9.78
C GLY A 122 14.51 -1.58 -10.95
N ALA A 123 13.60 -0.62 -10.73
CA ALA A 123 13.05 0.21 -11.81
C ALA A 123 14.12 0.83 -12.73
N ASP A 124 15.23 1.28 -12.16
CA ASP A 124 16.33 1.95 -12.89
C ASP A 124 17.21 0.97 -13.69
N SER A 125 17.02 -0.34 -13.50
CA SER A 125 17.77 -1.40 -14.19
C SER A 125 16.96 -2.13 -15.27
N GLY A 126 15.71 -1.71 -15.48
CA GLY A 126 14.81 -2.30 -16.48
C GLY A 126 15.28 -2.00 -17.91
N THR A 127 15.10 -2.96 -18.81
CA THR A 127 15.33 -2.71 -20.24
C THR A 127 14.09 -2.05 -20.83
N GLU A 128 14.17 -0.79 -21.21
CA GLU A 128 13.05 -0.09 -21.85
C GLU A 128 12.82 -0.60 -23.29
N VAL A 129 11.56 -0.90 -23.60
CA VAL A 129 11.13 -1.28 -24.94
C VAL A 129 10.32 -0.13 -25.52
N LYS A 130 10.90 0.56 -26.52
CA LYS A 130 10.29 1.75 -27.16
C LYS A 130 8.87 1.49 -27.68
N GLN A 131 8.63 0.29 -28.23
CA GLN A 131 7.32 -0.09 -28.76
C GLN A 131 7.04 -1.57 -28.55
N ILE A 132 5.90 -1.85 -27.93
CA ILE A 132 5.34 -3.20 -27.80
C ILE A 132 4.50 -3.50 -29.04
N THR A 133 4.88 -4.54 -29.78
CA THR A 133 4.12 -5.02 -30.94
C THR A 133 3.80 -6.51 -30.76
N ALA A 134 2.70 -6.96 -31.35
CA ALA A 134 2.16 -8.30 -31.17
C ALA A 134 3.18 -9.42 -31.46
N GLY A 135 3.96 -9.29 -32.54
CA GLY A 135 4.93 -10.32 -32.97
C GLY A 135 6.28 -10.29 -32.26
N HIS A 136 6.59 -9.25 -31.48
CA HIS A 136 7.88 -9.17 -30.78
C HIS A 136 7.95 -10.18 -29.64
N ARG A 137 9.08 -10.91 -29.56
CA ARG A 137 9.34 -11.87 -28.49
C ARG A 137 10.01 -11.23 -27.29
N VAL A 138 9.56 -11.59 -26.10
CA VAL A 138 10.19 -11.14 -24.86
C VAL A 138 11.29 -12.11 -24.45
N GLN A 139 12.51 -11.60 -24.31
CA GLN A 139 13.67 -12.41 -23.92
C GLN A 139 13.77 -12.59 -22.40
N GLN A 140 13.53 -11.52 -21.65
CA GLN A 140 13.66 -11.50 -20.19
C GLN A 140 12.46 -10.78 -19.57
N TRP A 141 11.39 -11.53 -19.31
CA TRP A 141 10.11 -11.03 -18.81
C TRP A 141 10.25 -10.25 -17.50
N LYS A 142 11.01 -10.79 -16.55
CA LYS A 142 11.23 -10.12 -15.26
C LYS A 142 11.95 -8.78 -15.40
N LYS A 143 12.96 -8.71 -16.28
CA LYS A 143 13.71 -7.47 -16.55
C LYS A 143 12.86 -6.46 -17.32
N PHE A 144 12.03 -6.95 -18.24
CA PHE A 144 11.04 -6.13 -18.94
C PHE A 144 10.06 -5.47 -17.94
N LEU A 145 9.56 -6.25 -16.97
CA LEU A 145 8.66 -5.77 -15.91
C LEU A 145 9.35 -4.92 -14.83
N GLN A 146 10.65 -4.65 -14.90
CA GLN A 146 11.26 -3.68 -13.97
C GLN A 146 10.98 -2.24 -14.42
N SER A 147 10.95 -1.98 -15.73
CA SER A 147 10.67 -0.64 -16.26
C SER A 147 9.21 -0.23 -16.05
N ASN A 148 9.01 0.94 -15.45
CA ASN A 148 7.69 1.55 -15.23
C ASN A 148 6.98 1.88 -16.56
N ASN A 149 7.71 2.35 -17.56
CA ASN A 149 7.15 2.65 -18.87
C ASN A 149 6.67 1.36 -19.58
N ASN A 150 7.46 0.29 -19.50
CA ASN A 150 7.07 -1.02 -20.03
C ASN A 150 5.77 -1.55 -19.42
N LYS A 151 5.59 -1.42 -18.10
CA LYS A 151 4.34 -1.81 -17.42
C LYS A 151 3.14 -1.04 -17.94
N THR A 152 3.28 0.29 -18.05
CA THR A 152 2.23 1.17 -18.60
C THR A 152 1.89 0.84 -20.05
N ASN A 153 2.91 0.62 -20.86
CA ASN A 153 2.76 0.26 -22.27
C ASN A 153 2.14 -1.14 -22.41
N LEU A 154 2.50 -2.09 -21.53
CA LEU A 154 1.93 -3.43 -21.52
C LEU A 154 0.43 -3.38 -21.19
N ALA A 155 0.01 -2.65 -20.15
CA ALA A 155 -1.42 -2.51 -19.83
C ALA A 155 -2.21 -1.94 -21.02
N THR A 156 -1.64 -0.92 -21.69
CA THR A 156 -2.21 -0.33 -22.91
C THR A 156 -2.27 -1.33 -24.06
N PHE A 157 -1.23 -2.14 -24.24
CA PHE A 157 -1.17 -3.18 -25.26
C PHE A 157 -2.20 -4.29 -24.99
N LEU A 158 -2.34 -4.75 -23.75
CA LEU A 158 -3.35 -5.74 -23.35
C LEU A 158 -4.76 -5.27 -23.67
N LEU A 159 -5.10 -4.02 -23.33
CA LEU A 159 -6.38 -3.42 -23.71
C LEU A 159 -6.63 -3.49 -25.23
N LYS A 160 -5.63 -3.13 -26.04
CA LYS A 160 -5.74 -3.15 -27.51
C LYS A 160 -5.94 -4.56 -28.05
N GLU A 161 -5.16 -5.54 -27.57
CA GLU A 161 -5.26 -6.93 -27.99
C GLU A 161 -6.57 -7.59 -27.55
N TRP A 162 -7.03 -7.32 -26.33
CA TRP A 162 -8.30 -7.84 -25.83
C TRP A 162 -9.50 -7.16 -26.49
N GLY A 163 -9.33 -5.94 -27.00
CA GLY A 163 -10.33 -5.21 -27.77
C GLY A 163 -10.55 -5.74 -29.19
N LYS A 164 -9.68 -6.62 -29.71
CA LYS A 164 -9.87 -7.27 -31.01
C LYS A 164 -11.06 -8.22 -30.97
N GLU A 165 -11.77 -8.33 -32.10
CA GLU A 165 -12.96 -9.18 -32.21
C GLU A 165 -12.69 -10.63 -31.77
N GLN A 166 -11.59 -11.23 -32.22
CA GLN A 166 -11.16 -12.59 -31.84
C GLN A 166 -11.01 -12.80 -30.34
N SER A 167 -10.58 -11.77 -29.60
CA SER A 167 -10.45 -11.81 -28.14
C SER A 167 -11.79 -11.55 -27.45
N ARG A 168 -12.57 -10.59 -27.97
CA ARG A 168 -13.88 -10.21 -27.41
C ARG A 168 -14.91 -11.32 -27.50
N THR A 169 -14.89 -12.14 -28.56
CA THR A 169 -15.79 -13.31 -28.68
C THR A 169 -15.56 -14.34 -27.56
N ARG A 170 -14.33 -14.43 -27.03
CA ARG A 170 -13.99 -15.31 -25.89
C ARG A 170 -14.62 -14.87 -24.57
N LEU A 171 -15.07 -13.62 -24.46
CA LEU A 171 -15.76 -13.12 -23.26
C LEU A 171 -17.16 -13.76 -23.11
N GLY A 172 -17.79 -14.16 -24.21
CA GLY A 172 -19.19 -14.58 -24.22
C GLY A 172 -20.09 -13.50 -23.63
N GLU A 173 -20.89 -13.87 -22.62
CA GLU A 173 -21.78 -12.95 -21.91
C GLU A 173 -21.08 -12.11 -20.81
N LYS A 174 -19.79 -12.36 -20.55
CA LYS A 174 -19.05 -11.64 -19.51
C LYS A 174 -18.74 -10.21 -19.96
N VAL A 175 -18.70 -9.31 -18.98
CA VAL A 175 -18.24 -7.93 -19.17
C VAL A 175 -16.87 -7.77 -18.51
N LEU A 176 -15.87 -7.35 -19.28
CA LEU A 176 -14.51 -7.10 -18.79
C LEU A 176 -14.27 -5.60 -18.69
N TYR A 177 -13.92 -5.10 -17.50
CA TYR A 177 -13.36 -3.77 -17.30
C TYR A 177 -11.84 -3.87 -17.20
N THR A 178 -11.11 -2.98 -17.85
CA THR A 178 -9.66 -2.90 -17.72
C THR A 178 -9.22 -1.45 -17.63
N THR A 179 -8.16 -1.19 -16.88
CA THR A 179 -7.63 0.16 -16.69
C THR A 179 -6.32 0.37 -17.43
N THR A 180 -6.13 1.58 -17.93
CA THR A 180 -4.84 2.01 -18.51
C THR A 180 -4.64 3.47 -18.16
N LYS A 181 -3.54 3.80 -17.47
CA LYS A 181 -3.33 5.15 -16.92
C LYS A 181 -4.56 5.58 -16.10
N ASP A 182 -5.06 6.79 -16.29
CA ASP A 182 -6.21 7.38 -15.60
C ASP A 182 -7.58 6.96 -16.16
N GLN A 183 -7.62 6.08 -17.17
CA GLN A 183 -8.86 5.70 -17.87
C GLN A 183 -9.28 4.25 -17.58
N CYS A 184 -10.58 3.98 -17.71
CA CYS A 184 -11.15 2.65 -17.66
C CYS A 184 -11.97 2.36 -18.93
N TYR A 185 -11.91 1.12 -19.39
CA TYR A 185 -12.62 0.64 -20.58
C TYR A 185 -13.42 -0.62 -20.25
N LYS A 186 -14.66 -0.67 -20.73
CA LYS A 186 -15.57 -1.82 -20.72
C LYS A 186 -15.47 -2.53 -22.07
N LEU A 187 -15.13 -3.81 -22.04
CA LEU A 187 -15.07 -4.71 -23.17
C LEU A 187 -16.24 -5.69 -23.06
N THR A 188 -17.00 -5.81 -24.15
CA THR A 188 -18.03 -6.83 -24.34
C THR A 188 -17.83 -7.52 -25.68
N GLN A 189 -18.61 -8.55 -25.97
CA GLN A 189 -18.62 -9.17 -27.30
C GLN A 189 -18.94 -8.17 -28.42
N GLN A 190 -19.69 -7.09 -28.12
CA GLN A 190 -20.11 -6.09 -29.11
C GLN A 190 -19.06 -5.01 -29.35
N GLY A 191 -18.27 -4.63 -28.34
CA GLY A 191 -17.31 -3.56 -28.53
C GLY A 191 -16.49 -3.19 -27.29
N VAL A 192 -15.77 -2.07 -27.42
CA VAL A 192 -14.97 -1.47 -26.36
C VAL A 192 -15.47 -0.05 -26.13
N HIS A 193 -15.82 0.27 -24.89
CA HIS A 193 -16.40 1.55 -24.51
C HIS A 193 -15.63 2.13 -23.32
N LYS A 194 -15.32 3.42 -23.38
CA LYS A 194 -14.74 4.14 -22.25
C LYS A 194 -15.79 4.29 -21.13
N VAL A 195 -15.38 4.17 -19.87
CA VAL A 195 -16.27 4.24 -18.70
C VAL A 195 -15.84 5.44 -17.85
N ALA A 196 -16.50 6.58 -18.06
CA ALA A 196 -16.16 7.83 -17.37
C ALA A 196 -16.24 7.72 -15.84
N ASP A 197 -17.24 6.98 -15.34
CA ASP A 197 -17.46 6.74 -13.90
C ASP A 197 -16.34 5.93 -13.22
N LEU A 198 -15.39 5.38 -13.99
CA LEU A 198 -14.22 4.64 -13.51
C LEU A 198 -12.89 5.24 -13.99
N SER A 199 -12.93 6.40 -14.63
CA SER A 199 -11.74 7.24 -14.80
C SER A 199 -11.31 7.78 -13.43
N SER A 200 -10.01 7.78 -13.16
CA SER A 200 -9.48 8.05 -11.83
C SER A 200 -8.04 8.53 -11.86
N THR A 201 -7.70 9.50 -11.00
CA THR A 201 -6.32 9.95 -10.76
C THR A 201 -5.55 9.08 -9.74
N GLN A 202 -6.17 8.05 -9.18
CA GLN A 202 -5.51 7.15 -8.24
C GLN A 202 -4.37 6.39 -8.90
N GLU A 203 -3.20 6.37 -8.25
CA GLU A 203 -2.00 5.72 -8.78
C GLU A 203 -1.98 4.21 -8.59
N GLU A 204 -2.40 3.70 -7.44
CA GLU A 204 -2.16 2.31 -7.08
C GLU A 204 -3.41 1.45 -7.36
N ALA A 205 -3.19 0.21 -7.79
CA ALA A 205 -4.27 -0.73 -8.05
C ALA A 205 -5.07 -1.06 -6.79
N ASP A 206 -4.43 -1.06 -5.61
CA ASP A 206 -5.05 -1.41 -4.33
C ASP A 206 -6.25 -0.51 -3.99
N THR A 207 -6.10 0.81 -4.08
CA THR A 207 -7.19 1.76 -3.85
C THR A 207 -8.21 1.74 -4.99
N ARG A 208 -7.73 1.65 -6.23
CA ARG A 208 -8.59 1.70 -7.42
C ARG A 208 -9.48 0.46 -7.53
N MET A 209 -9.03 -0.69 -7.04
CA MET A 209 -9.89 -1.88 -6.89
C MET A 209 -11.10 -1.59 -6.00
N LEU A 210 -10.96 -0.83 -4.91
CA LEU A 210 -12.11 -0.50 -4.05
C LEU A 210 -13.03 0.55 -4.69
N LEU A 211 -12.51 1.45 -5.52
CA LEU A 211 -13.34 2.30 -6.38
C LEU A 211 -14.22 1.45 -7.31
N HIS A 212 -13.63 0.45 -7.98
CA HIS A 212 -14.36 -0.47 -8.85
C HIS A 212 -15.37 -1.34 -8.10
N ALA A 213 -15.06 -1.76 -6.86
CA ALA A 213 -15.98 -2.45 -5.97
C ALA A 213 -17.19 -1.57 -5.63
N CYS A 214 -16.95 -0.28 -5.35
CA CYS A 214 -18.02 0.69 -5.09
C CYS A 214 -18.92 0.89 -6.31
N HIS A 215 -18.33 1.02 -7.50
CA HIS A 215 -19.09 1.07 -8.74
C HIS A 215 -19.95 -0.19 -8.93
N ALA A 216 -19.38 -1.39 -8.72
CA ALA A 216 -20.15 -2.64 -8.80
C ALA A 216 -21.31 -2.71 -7.80
N SER A 217 -21.06 -2.27 -6.56
CA SER A 217 -22.08 -2.16 -5.51
C SER A 217 -23.22 -1.24 -5.93
N ARG A 218 -22.91 -0.07 -6.52
CA ARG A 218 -23.89 0.93 -6.98
C ARG A 218 -24.66 0.47 -8.21
N THR A 219 -24.05 -0.34 -9.08
CA THR A 219 -24.73 -0.91 -10.25
C THR A 219 -25.47 -2.22 -9.94
N GLY A 220 -25.72 -2.52 -8.66
CA GLY A 220 -26.61 -3.60 -8.23
C GLY A 220 -25.97 -4.97 -8.02
N HIS A 221 -24.65 -5.12 -8.17
CA HIS A 221 -23.99 -6.39 -7.85
C HIS A 221 -24.03 -6.64 -6.34
N LYS A 222 -24.39 -7.86 -5.95
CA LYS A 222 -24.54 -8.26 -4.53
C LYS A 222 -23.25 -8.74 -3.89
N SER A 223 -22.27 -9.16 -4.70
CA SER A 223 -21.00 -9.69 -4.20
C SER A 223 -19.83 -9.33 -5.10
N VAL A 224 -18.71 -8.96 -4.47
CA VAL A 224 -17.45 -8.64 -5.14
C VAL A 224 -16.33 -9.50 -4.56
N ILE A 225 -15.57 -10.15 -5.44
CA ILE A 225 -14.41 -10.98 -5.10
C ILE A 225 -13.15 -10.18 -5.45
N LEU A 226 -12.33 -9.89 -4.45
CA LEU A 226 -11.02 -9.27 -4.57
C LEU A 226 -9.96 -10.36 -4.75
N VAL A 227 -9.20 -10.28 -5.83
CA VAL A 227 -8.09 -11.17 -6.14
C VAL A 227 -6.79 -10.36 -6.06
N SER A 228 -6.22 -10.31 -4.87
CA SER A 228 -4.90 -9.74 -4.60
C SER A 228 -4.25 -10.44 -3.41
N ASP A 229 -2.93 -10.59 -3.47
CA ASP A 229 -2.11 -11.08 -2.36
C ASP A 229 -1.57 -9.92 -1.50
N ASP A 230 -1.85 -8.66 -1.88
CA ASP A 230 -1.38 -7.48 -1.14
C ASP A 230 -2.18 -7.29 0.15
N THR A 231 -1.45 -7.03 1.24
CA THR A 231 -2.04 -6.69 2.53
C THR A 231 -2.77 -5.35 2.49
N ASP A 232 -2.34 -4.44 1.62
CA ASP A 232 -2.92 -3.11 1.50
C ASP A 232 -4.40 -3.24 1.06
N VAL A 233 -4.73 -4.12 0.11
CA VAL A 233 -6.10 -4.43 -0.32
C VAL A 233 -6.96 -4.97 0.82
N LEU A 234 -6.44 -5.87 1.66
CA LEU A 234 -7.17 -6.38 2.83
C LEU A 234 -7.48 -5.26 3.84
N VAL A 235 -6.49 -4.40 4.13
CA VAL A 235 -6.67 -3.31 5.09
C VAL A 235 -7.69 -2.28 4.59
N ILE A 236 -7.61 -1.89 3.33
CA ILE A 236 -8.52 -0.91 2.72
C ILE A 236 -9.93 -1.50 2.60
N SER A 237 -10.07 -2.77 2.20
CA SER A 237 -11.39 -3.42 2.11
C SER A 237 -12.10 -3.56 3.46
N LEU A 238 -11.36 -3.87 4.54
CA LEU A 238 -11.92 -3.87 5.90
C LEU A 238 -12.39 -2.49 6.35
N ALA A 239 -11.66 -1.43 5.98
CA ALA A 239 -12.00 -0.06 6.37
C ALA A 239 -13.20 0.51 5.59
N THR A 240 -13.49 -0.04 4.40
CA THR A 240 -14.49 0.50 3.47
C THR A 240 -15.72 -0.38 3.31
N SER A 241 -15.73 -1.60 3.88
CA SER A 241 -16.85 -2.53 3.76
C SER A 241 -18.19 -1.93 4.18
N ASP A 242 -18.21 -1.13 5.25
CA ASP A 242 -19.43 -0.50 5.77
C ASP A 242 -20.01 0.57 4.81
N ALA A 243 -19.21 1.08 3.88
CA ALA A 243 -19.65 2.05 2.87
C ALA A 243 -20.24 1.37 1.62
N LEU A 244 -20.15 0.04 1.52
CA LEU A 244 -20.63 -0.74 0.38
C LEU A 244 -21.90 -1.50 0.73
N THR A 245 -22.81 -1.61 -0.22
CA THR A 245 -24.06 -2.37 -0.09
C THR A 245 -23.93 -3.83 -0.53
N CYS A 246 -22.78 -4.20 -1.09
CA CYS A 246 -22.45 -5.56 -1.51
C CYS A 246 -21.53 -6.26 -0.51
N ASP A 247 -21.55 -7.59 -0.53
CA ASP A 247 -20.59 -8.38 0.25
C ASP A 247 -19.23 -8.44 -0.45
N LEU A 248 -18.17 -8.13 0.30
CA LEU A 248 -16.79 -8.25 -0.17
C LEU A 248 -16.23 -9.61 0.22
N PHE A 249 -15.53 -10.25 -0.71
CA PHE A 249 -14.79 -11.48 -0.50
C PHE A 249 -13.34 -11.29 -0.90
N LEU A 250 -12.39 -11.80 -0.13
CA LEU A 250 -10.97 -11.83 -0.51
C LEU A 250 -10.59 -13.26 -0.87
N LYS A 251 -10.09 -13.46 -2.09
CA LYS A 251 -9.51 -14.74 -2.50
C LYS A 251 -8.16 -14.92 -1.81
N THR A 252 -7.99 -16.05 -1.16
CA THR A 252 -6.72 -16.44 -0.52
C THR A 252 -6.27 -17.79 -1.04
N ARG A 253 -4.95 -17.97 -1.14
CA ARG A 253 -4.35 -19.24 -1.53
C ARG A 253 -3.39 -19.70 -0.43
N THR A 254 -3.70 -20.84 0.18
CA THR A 254 -2.80 -21.49 1.14
C THR A 254 -2.38 -22.84 0.57
N LYS A 255 -1.10 -22.97 0.19
CA LYS A 255 -0.57 -24.14 -0.51
C LYS A 255 -1.42 -24.46 -1.75
N ASN A 256 -2.18 -25.56 -1.73
CA ASN A 256 -3.02 -26.04 -2.83
C ASN A 256 -4.52 -25.76 -2.63
N ARG A 257 -4.92 -25.12 -1.53
CA ARG A 257 -6.33 -24.82 -1.25
C ARG A 257 -6.60 -23.34 -1.52
N ILE A 258 -7.56 -23.10 -2.40
CA ILE A 258 -8.19 -21.78 -2.57
C ILE A 258 -9.27 -21.64 -1.50
N SER A 259 -9.35 -20.48 -0.88
CA SER A 259 -10.39 -20.16 0.10
C SER A 259 -10.80 -18.71 -0.06
N TYR A 260 -12.08 -18.42 0.15
CA TYR A 260 -12.61 -17.07 0.04
C TYR A 260 -12.99 -16.60 1.44
N ILE A 261 -12.47 -15.45 1.85
CA ILE A 261 -12.77 -14.85 3.15
C ILE A 261 -13.85 -13.80 2.94
N ASN A 262 -14.98 -13.93 3.63
CA ASN A 262 -16.02 -12.90 3.64
C ASN A 262 -15.52 -11.71 4.48
N ILE A 263 -15.08 -10.66 3.78
CA ILE A 263 -14.54 -9.44 4.37
C ILE A 263 -15.64 -8.65 5.07
N SER A 264 -16.86 -8.62 4.53
CA SER A 264 -18.00 -7.95 5.17
C SER A 264 -18.35 -8.58 6.52
N GLN A 265 -18.31 -9.91 6.62
CA GLN A 265 -18.50 -10.63 7.89
C GLN A 265 -17.31 -10.41 8.83
N LEU A 266 -16.08 -10.45 8.32
CA LEU A 266 -14.88 -10.19 9.10
C LEU A 266 -14.89 -8.78 9.71
N ALA A 267 -15.28 -7.76 8.93
CA ALA A 267 -15.40 -6.39 9.40
C ALA A 267 -16.44 -6.26 10.52
N ARG A 268 -17.61 -6.91 10.38
CA ARG A 268 -18.63 -6.98 11.45
C ARG A 268 -18.06 -7.61 12.72
N GLY A 269 -17.27 -8.68 12.60
CA GLY A 269 -16.63 -9.34 13.75
C GLY A 269 -15.50 -8.54 14.40
N LEU A 270 -14.76 -7.74 13.64
CA LEU A 270 -13.71 -6.86 14.15
C LEU A 270 -14.28 -5.57 14.78
N GLY A 271 -15.45 -5.13 14.32
CA GLY A 271 -16.10 -3.89 14.73
C GLY A 271 -15.62 -2.67 13.93
N SER A 272 -16.56 -1.77 13.65
CA SER A 272 -16.35 -0.59 12.78
C SER A 272 -15.21 0.33 13.27
N GLN A 273 -15.06 0.50 14.59
CA GLN A 273 -14.00 1.32 15.19
C GLN A 273 -12.60 0.80 14.82
N LEU A 274 -12.37 -0.51 14.99
CA LEU A 274 -11.10 -1.12 14.67
C LEU A 274 -10.85 -1.07 13.16
N CYS A 275 -11.84 -1.42 12.34
CA CYS A 275 -11.75 -1.35 10.87
C CYS A 275 -11.34 0.05 10.38
N LYS A 276 -11.97 1.10 10.91
CA LYS A 276 -11.62 2.50 10.58
C LYS A 276 -10.23 2.92 11.06
N ALA A 277 -9.67 2.26 12.08
CA ALA A 277 -8.33 2.52 12.58
C ALA A 277 -7.23 1.77 11.79
N LEU A 278 -7.57 0.69 11.07
CA LEU A 278 -6.58 -0.15 10.39
C LEU A 278 -5.73 0.58 9.33
N PRO A 279 -6.27 1.45 8.45
CA PRO A 279 -5.45 2.19 7.48
C PRO A 279 -4.40 3.08 8.17
N GLY A 280 -4.80 3.75 9.26
CA GLY A 280 -3.89 4.56 10.08
C GLY A 280 -2.82 3.71 10.74
N LEU A 281 -3.19 2.58 11.36
CA LEU A 281 -2.23 1.69 12.01
C LEU A 281 -1.25 1.10 11.00
N HIS A 282 -1.75 0.69 9.83
CA HIS A 282 -0.97 0.01 8.82
C HIS A 282 0.07 0.92 8.17
N SER A 283 -0.32 2.16 7.83
CA SER A 283 0.61 3.18 7.34
C SER A 283 1.65 3.53 8.41
N TYR A 284 1.22 3.78 9.65
CA TYR A 284 2.09 4.19 10.76
C TYR A 284 3.14 3.15 11.17
N THR A 285 2.80 1.86 11.07
CA THR A 285 3.67 0.76 11.51
C THR A 285 4.54 0.19 10.38
N GLY A 286 4.52 0.85 9.23
CA GLY A 286 5.38 0.58 8.08
C GLY A 286 4.64 -0.02 6.89
N CYS A 287 4.76 0.60 5.73
CA CYS A 287 4.27 0.12 4.45
C CYS A 287 5.34 0.39 3.37
N ASP A 288 4.96 0.53 2.10
CA ASP A 288 5.96 0.79 1.04
C ASP A 288 6.58 2.18 1.15
N THR A 289 5.78 3.16 1.57
CA THR A 289 6.11 4.60 1.56
C THR A 289 6.43 5.14 2.96
N VAL A 290 6.12 4.36 4.00
CA VAL A 290 6.29 4.75 5.41
C VAL A 290 7.09 3.69 6.12
N SER A 291 8.01 4.11 6.99
CA SER A 291 8.93 3.21 7.65
C SER A 291 8.28 2.31 8.70
N ALA A 292 8.80 1.10 8.87
CA ALA A 292 8.62 0.36 10.11
C ALA A 292 9.51 0.93 11.23
N PHE A 293 9.13 0.66 12.48
CA PHE A 293 10.00 0.90 13.64
C PHE A 293 10.91 -0.31 13.85
N ALA A 294 12.22 -0.09 13.99
CA ALA A 294 13.19 -1.15 14.17
C ALA A 294 12.87 -2.04 15.38
N GLY A 295 12.80 -3.35 15.15
CA GLY A 295 12.47 -4.33 16.19
C GLY A 295 11.01 -4.32 16.67
N ARG A 296 10.11 -3.54 16.05
CA ARG A 296 8.69 -3.46 16.43
C ARG A 296 7.78 -3.98 15.32
N GLY A 297 7.00 -5.01 15.63
CA GLY A 297 6.13 -5.67 14.67
C GLY A 297 4.72 -5.09 14.59
N LYS A 298 4.07 -5.24 13.42
CA LYS A 298 2.66 -4.86 13.21
C LYS A 298 1.70 -5.58 14.16
N VAL A 299 1.98 -6.84 14.48
CA VAL A 299 1.12 -7.65 15.38
C VAL A 299 1.13 -7.10 16.80
N SER A 300 2.28 -6.65 17.33
CA SER A 300 2.32 -6.02 18.66
C SER A 300 1.60 -4.68 18.67
N ALA A 301 1.73 -3.88 17.60
CA ALA A 301 1.03 -2.62 17.46
C ALA A 301 -0.50 -2.80 17.36
N LEU A 302 -0.97 -3.80 16.60
CA LEU A 302 -2.39 -4.15 16.54
C LEU A 302 -2.92 -4.58 17.91
N LYS A 303 -2.18 -5.41 18.66
CA LYS A 303 -2.59 -5.83 20.02
C LYS A 303 -2.68 -4.63 20.98
N LEU A 304 -1.78 -3.65 20.83
CA LEU A 304 -1.81 -2.42 21.62
C LEU A 304 -3.05 -1.61 21.29
N LEU A 305 -3.34 -1.43 19.99
CA LEU A 305 -4.53 -0.73 19.51
C LEU A 305 -5.83 -1.36 20.01
N GLN A 306 -5.94 -2.69 19.93
CA GLN A 306 -7.13 -3.45 20.36
C GLN A 306 -7.40 -3.36 21.87
N LYS A 307 -6.39 -3.06 22.69
CA LYS A 307 -6.52 -2.99 24.15
C LYS A 307 -6.78 -1.58 24.67
N ASN A 308 -6.66 -0.57 23.82
CA ASN A 308 -6.69 0.82 24.23
C ASN A 308 -7.58 1.62 23.27
N GLU A 309 -8.79 1.94 23.75
CA GLU A 309 -9.81 2.65 22.99
C GLU A 309 -9.34 4.03 22.53
N LYS A 310 -8.64 4.78 23.38
CA LYS A 310 -8.02 6.08 23.03
C LYS A 310 -7.11 5.95 21.81
N PHE A 311 -6.29 4.89 21.74
CA PHE A 311 -5.46 4.65 20.56
C PHE A 311 -6.31 4.26 19.36
N CYS A 312 -7.31 3.39 19.53
CA CYS A 312 -8.23 3.04 18.45
C CYS A 312 -8.86 4.30 17.81
N GLU A 313 -9.40 5.21 18.63
CA GLU A 313 -9.94 6.50 18.19
C GLU A 313 -8.90 7.38 17.52
N SER A 314 -7.69 7.47 18.09
CA SER A 314 -6.61 8.28 17.51
C SER A 314 -6.20 7.79 16.13
N PHE A 315 -6.11 6.47 15.93
CA PHE A 315 -5.75 5.88 14.63
C PHE A 315 -6.86 5.98 13.58
N GLN A 316 -8.11 6.20 13.98
CA GLN A 316 -9.17 6.59 13.04
C GLN A 316 -8.95 7.98 12.45
N LYS A 317 -8.29 8.87 13.20
CA LYS A 317 -7.98 10.24 12.76
C LYS A 317 -6.76 10.31 11.83
N VAL A 318 -5.85 9.32 11.88
CA VAL A 318 -4.71 9.24 10.97
C VAL A 318 -5.21 9.08 9.53
N GLY A 319 -4.97 10.09 8.70
CA GLY A 319 -5.39 10.20 7.31
C GLY A 319 -6.81 10.73 7.11
N ALA A 320 -7.55 11.03 8.18
CA ALA A 320 -8.89 11.61 8.05
C ALA A 320 -8.82 13.01 7.38
N ASP A 321 -7.79 13.77 7.73
CA ASP A 321 -7.38 15.01 7.08
C ASP A 321 -5.93 14.91 6.58
N TRP A 322 -5.51 15.81 5.69
CA TRP A 322 -4.13 15.90 5.21
C TRP A 322 -3.19 16.49 6.28
N THR A 323 -3.73 17.35 7.16
CA THR A 323 -2.98 18.01 8.23
C THR A 323 -2.86 17.14 9.48
N MET A 324 -1.69 17.20 10.12
CA MET A 324 -1.43 16.53 11.39
C MET A 324 -1.65 17.53 12.53
N THR A 325 -2.67 17.30 13.37
CA THR A 325 -2.92 18.16 14.53
C THR A 325 -1.94 17.87 15.68
N PRO A 326 -1.65 18.84 16.57
CA PRO A 326 -0.81 18.61 17.75
C PRO A 326 -1.34 17.50 18.67
N GLU A 327 -2.67 17.38 18.82
CA GLU A 327 -3.32 16.39 19.67
C GLU A 327 -3.15 14.99 19.09
N LEU A 328 -3.30 14.85 17.77
CA LEU A 328 -3.06 13.59 17.09
C LEU A 328 -1.59 13.19 17.19
N TYR A 329 -0.66 14.13 16.96
CA TYR A 329 0.76 13.89 17.14
C TYR A 329 1.09 13.42 18.57
N ALA A 330 0.52 14.07 19.60
CA ALA A 330 0.72 13.68 20.99
C ALA A 330 0.23 12.25 21.27
N ALA A 331 -0.93 11.86 20.72
CA ALA A 331 -1.44 10.50 20.85
C ALA A 331 -0.56 9.45 20.14
N LEU A 332 -0.05 9.77 18.94
CA LEU A 332 0.89 8.91 18.21
C LEU A 332 2.25 8.80 18.92
N GLN A 333 2.70 9.88 19.56
CA GLN A 333 3.91 9.90 20.37
C GLN A 333 3.77 8.97 21.59
N GLU A 334 2.65 9.05 22.30
CA GLU A 334 2.33 8.15 23.41
C GLU A 334 2.23 6.69 22.94
N PHE A 335 1.56 6.42 21.83
CA PHE A 335 1.48 5.08 21.25
C PHE A 335 2.86 4.52 20.94
N THR A 336 3.75 5.34 20.38
CA THR A 336 5.14 4.94 20.08
C THR A 336 5.91 4.63 21.35
N CYS A 337 5.75 5.43 22.40
CA CYS A 337 6.35 5.14 23.70
C CYS A 337 5.91 3.76 24.21
N GLN A 338 4.61 3.45 24.17
CA GLN A 338 4.09 2.15 24.60
C GLN A 338 4.51 0.98 23.69
N MET A 339 4.75 1.21 22.40
CA MET A 339 5.36 0.21 21.51
C MET A 339 6.80 -0.15 21.94
N PHE A 340 7.55 0.82 22.44
CA PHE A 340 8.93 0.62 22.89
C PHE A 340 9.02 0.04 24.30
N SER A 341 8.13 0.48 25.20
CA SER A 341 8.01 0.00 26.58
C SER A 341 6.55 -0.01 27.04
N SER A 342 5.90 -1.18 26.96
CA SER A 342 4.45 -1.32 27.22
C SER A 342 4.02 -1.11 28.66
N LYS A 343 4.95 -1.13 29.62
CA LYS A 343 4.68 -0.90 31.05
C LYS A 343 4.97 0.54 31.49
N SER A 344 5.53 1.36 30.61
CA SER A 344 5.93 2.71 30.96
C SER A 344 4.75 3.67 30.91
N ARG A 345 4.78 4.67 31.80
CA ARG A 345 3.85 5.82 31.79
C ARG A 345 4.41 7.02 31.02
N ILE A 346 5.63 6.92 30.51
CA ILE A 346 6.27 7.98 29.75
C ILE A 346 5.53 8.12 28.41
N THR A 347 5.08 9.34 28.11
CA THR A 347 4.35 9.68 26.88
C THR A 347 5.19 10.54 25.93
N ASN A 348 6.26 11.16 26.43
CA ASN A 348 7.20 11.93 25.63
C ASN A 348 8.30 11.01 25.05
N ILE A 349 8.51 11.09 23.74
CA ILE A 349 9.42 10.16 23.04
C ILE A 349 10.89 10.40 23.38
N ASN A 350 11.30 11.64 23.62
CA ASN A 350 12.68 11.97 24.00
C ASN A 350 12.96 11.51 25.43
N GLU A 351 12.00 11.64 26.33
CA GLU A 351 12.09 11.07 27.68
C GLU A 351 12.14 9.54 27.64
N MET A 352 11.32 8.91 26.80
CA MET A 352 11.34 7.46 26.60
C MET A 352 12.70 7.00 26.08
N ARG A 353 13.25 7.74 25.13
CA ARG A 353 14.57 7.49 24.56
C ARG A 353 15.67 7.54 25.63
N TYR A 354 15.66 8.56 26.47
CA TYR A 354 16.59 8.68 27.59
C TYR A 354 16.42 7.55 28.61
N ALA A 355 15.17 7.27 29.03
CA ALA A 355 14.88 6.21 30.00
C ALA A 355 15.35 4.83 29.52
N LEU A 356 15.13 4.50 28.24
CA LEU A 356 15.59 3.24 27.65
C LEU A 356 17.11 3.15 27.55
N PHE A 357 17.77 4.27 27.22
CA PHE A 357 19.23 4.35 27.22
C PHE A 357 19.82 4.10 28.61
N CYS A 358 19.24 4.71 29.66
CA CYS A 358 19.67 4.52 31.04
C CYS A 358 19.41 3.09 31.56
N ALA A 359 18.30 2.48 31.15
CA ALA A 359 17.90 1.15 31.63
C ALA A 359 18.78 0.00 31.10
N LYS A 360 19.46 0.18 29.97
CA LYS A 360 20.21 -0.89 29.29
C LYS A 360 21.58 -0.42 28.82
N LYS A 361 22.63 -0.97 29.43
CA LYS A 361 24.02 -0.79 28.95
C LYS A 361 24.17 -1.39 27.54
N GLY A 362 24.88 -0.69 26.67
CA GLY A 362 25.17 -1.15 25.30
C GLY A 362 23.99 -1.06 24.33
N THR A 363 22.95 -0.26 24.63
CA THR A 363 21.81 -0.08 23.72
C THR A 363 22.25 0.55 22.39
N GLU A 364 21.96 -0.12 21.29
CA GLU A 364 22.26 0.37 19.95
C GLU A 364 21.25 1.43 19.51
N SER A 365 21.66 2.34 18.62
CA SER A 365 20.83 3.49 18.23
C SER A 365 19.48 3.10 17.58
N TRP A 366 19.40 1.94 16.92
CA TRP A 366 18.15 1.46 16.32
C TRP A 366 17.19 0.84 17.35
N GLN A 367 17.69 0.43 18.53
CA GLN A 367 16.87 -0.14 19.60
C GLN A 367 16.13 0.95 20.40
N LEU A 368 16.63 2.18 20.33
CA LEU A 368 15.99 3.37 20.88
C LEU A 368 14.88 3.86 19.96
N PRO A 369 13.82 4.49 20.51
CA PRO A 369 12.82 5.15 19.68
C PRO A 369 13.42 6.32 18.89
N PRO A 370 12.77 6.74 17.79
CA PRO A 370 13.16 7.97 17.09
C PRO A 370 13.09 9.18 18.03
N CYS A 371 13.86 10.24 17.73
CA CYS A 371 13.70 11.51 18.44
C CYS A 371 12.41 12.20 17.96
N SER A 372 11.91 13.16 18.73
CA SER A 372 10.66 13.89 18.45
C SER A 372 10.61 14.45 17.01
N ASP A 373 11.73 15.00 16.53
CA ASP A 373 11.83 15.57 15.18
C ASP A 373 11.60 14.52 14.09
N SER A 374 12.37 13.43 14.10
CA SER A 374 12.19 12.32 13.14
C SER A 374 10.85 11.60 13.28
N LEU A 375 10.29 11.54 14.50
CA LEU A 375 8.96 11.00 14.71
C LEU A 375 7.88 11.89 14.09
N SER A 376 8.03 13.22 14.16
CA SER A 376 7.10 14.16 13.54
C SER A 376 7.02 13.95 12.02
N LYS A 377 8.17 13.88 11.34
CA LYS A 377 8.22 13.54 9.91
C LYS A 377 7.59 12.18 9.59
N HIS A 378 7.79 11.18 10.46
CA HIS A 378 7.17 9.87 10.32
C HIS A 378 5.64 9.92 10.44
N CYS A 379 5.12 10.67 11.41
CA CYS A 379 3.68 10.89 11.58
C CYS A 379 3.07 11.56 10.34
N LEU A 380 3.73 12.57 9.77
CA LEU A 380 3.28 13.25 8.54
C LEU A 380 3.16 12.27 7.37
N ARG A 381 4.18 11.44 7.12
CA ARG A 381 4.14 10.43 6.05
C ARG A 381 3.04 9.40 6.26
N ALA A 382 2.89 8.91 7.50
CA ALA A 382 1.83 7.97 7.85
C ALA A 382 0.44 8.56 7.62
N ASN A 383 0.24 9.83 8.01
CA ASN A 383 -1.00 10.56 7.79
C ASN A 383 -1.31 10.69 6.30
N TYR A 384 -0.33 11.10 5.51
CA TYR A 384 -0.47 11.28 4.06
C TYR A 384 -0.82 9.96 3.35
N GLN A 385 -0.10 8.86 3.65
CA GLN A 385 -0.43 7.55 3.08
C GLN A 385 -1.82 7.07 3.53
N GLY A 386 -2.18 7.25 4.80
CA GLY A 386 -3.51 6.94 5.32
C GLY A 386 -4.61 7.76 4.63
N ALA A 387 -4.33 9.02 4.32
CA ALA A 387 -5.24 9.94 3.64
C ALA A 387 -5.53 9.53 2.20
N ILE A 388 -4.53 9.01 1.49
CA ILE A 388 -4.72 8.39 0.16
C ILE A 388 -5.66 7.19 0.27
N TRP A 389 -5.37 6.25 1.17
CA TRP A 389 -6.18 5.03 1.32
C TRP A 389 -7.62 5.31 1.74
N ARG A 390 -7.87 6.31 2.58
CA ARG A 390 -9.23 6.68 3.03
C ARG A 390 -10.09 7.30 1.93
N ARG A 391 -9.47 7.84 0.88
CA ARG A 391 -10.15 8.44 -0.29
C ARG A 391 -10.27 7.46 -1.46
N CYS A 392 -10.06 6.16 -1.24
CA CYS A 392 -10.07 5.17 -2.32
C CYS A 392 -11.42 5.04 -3.07
N LEU A 393 -12.52 5.53 -2.48
CA LEU A 393 -13.85 5.53 -3.12
C LEU A 393 -14.14 6.80 -3.93
N GLU A 394 -13.20 7.75 -3.95
CA GLU A 394 -13.27 8.96 -4.78
C GLU A 394 -12.55 8.72 -6.10
N ASN A 395 -13.18 9.05 -7.23
CA ASN A 395 -12.55 8.91 -8.54
C ASN A 395 -11.27 9.74 -8.66
N ASN A 396 -11.37 11.04 -8.33
CA ASN A 396 -10.29 12.00 -8.51
C ASN A 396 -10.04 12.75 -7.20
N PRO A 397 -9.47 12.10 -6.17
CA PRO A 397 -9.21 12.75 -4.90
C PRO A 397 -8.24 13.92 -5.10
N VAL A 398 -8.50 15.04 -4.42
CA VAL A 398 -7.57 16.18 -4.39
C VAL A 398 -6.44 15.83 -3.42
N VAL A 399 -5.32 15.38 -3.98
CA VAL A 399 -4.13 14.98 -3.23
C VAL A 399 -3.12 16.15 -3.24
N PRO A 400 -2.77 16.73 -2.07
CA PRO A 400 -1.78 17.80 -2.00
C PRO A 400 -0.38 17.29 -2.36
N SER A 401 0.58 18.19 -2.54
CA SER A 401 1.96 17.77 -2.76
C SER A 401 2.48 16.95 -1.56
N PRO A 402 3.22 15.85 -1.78
CA PRO A 402 3.86 15.12 -0.69
C PRO A 402 5.02 15.92 -0.06
N VAL A 403 5.49 16.99 -0.72
CA VAL A 403 6.40 17.95 -0.12
C VAL A 403 5.75 18.51 1.14
N GLU A 404 6.55 18.71 2.19
CA GLU A 404 6.09 19.13 3.54
C GLU A 404 5.33 18.04 4.33
N HIS A 405 4.87 16.97 3.68
CA HIS A 405 4.28 15.80 4.34
C HIS A 405 5.32 14.72 4.70
N GLY A 406 6.57 15.13 4.86
CA GLY A 406 7.70 14.26 5.18
C GLY A 406 8.46 13.70 3.97
N TRP A 407 8.28 14.33 2.80
CA TRP A 407 9.14 14.20 1.63
C TRP A 407 9.71 15.55 1.22
N SER A 408 10.85 15.51 0.52
CA SER A 408 11.51 16.66 -0.10
C SER A 408 11.72 16.39 -1.59
N ARG A 409 11.79 17.46 -2.39
CA ARG A 409 12.21 17.35 -3.79
C ARG A 409 13.73 17.31 -3.86
N VAL A 410 14.25 16.42 -4.69
CA VAL A 410 15.66 16.36 -5.07
C VAL A 410 15.71 16.41 -6.59
N ASP A 411 16.50 17.34 -7.10
CA ASP A 411 16.85 17.37 -8.52
C ASP A 411 17.98 16.34 -8.73
N GLN A 412 17.70 15.28 -9.47
CA GLN A 412 18.71 14.34 -9.93
C GLN A 412 18.68 14.34 -11.45
N ASP A 413 19.76 14.88 -12.05
CA ASP A 413 19.97 14.88 -13.50
C ASP A 413 18.83 15.55 -14.33
N GLY A 414 18.13 16.54 -13.74
CA GLY A 414 17.03 17.25 -14.40
C GLY A 414 15.65 16.62 -14.17
N ASP A 415 15.57 15.46 -13.51
CA ASP A 415 14.33 14.81 -13.13
C ASP A 415 13.98 15.09 -11.65
N LEU A 416 12.78 15.64 -11.43
CA LEU A 416 12.26 15.94 -10.10
C LEU A 416 11.83 14.66 -9.38
N GLN A 417 12.67 14.19 -8.45
CA GLN A 417 12.38 13.00 -7.64
C GLN A 417 12.02 13.37 -6.19
N LEU A 418 11.22 12.51 -5.55
CA LEU A 418 10.87 12.63 -4.14
C LEU A 418 11.83 11.79 -3.29
N SER A 419 12.45 12.42 -2.30
CA SER A 419 13.24 11.76 -1.27
C SER A 419 12.57 11.88 0.10
N ILE A 420 12.94 11.01 1.03
CA ILE A 420 12.41 11.04 2.39
C ILE A 420 13.07 12.16 3.16
N ASP A 421 12.24 13.06 3.71
CA ASP A 421 12.68 14.08 4.64
C ASP A 421 12.64 13.51 6.08
N TRP A 422 13.80 13.23 6.65
CA TRP A 422 13.93 12.60 7.96
C TRP A 422 13.86 13.57 9.14
N PHE A 423 14.11 14.87 8.96
CA PHE A 423 14.30 15.84 10.05
C PHE A 423 13.84 17.25 9.63
N ASN A 424 13.19 18.02 10.51
CA ASN A 424 12.84 19.41 10.18
C ASN A 424 14.05 20.36 10.21
N VAL A 425 15.07 20.04 11.00
CA VAL A 425 16.23 20.92 11.21
C VAL A 425 17.42 20.45 10.37
N SER A 426 17.78 21.25 9.36
CA SER A 426 19.07 21.12 8.67
C SER A 426 20.22 21.29 9.66
N ILE A 427 21.29 20.49 9.49
CA ILE A 427 22.53 20.72 10.25
C ILE A 427 23.02 22.11 9.81
N GLY A 428 23.06 23.08 10.71
CA GLY A 428 23.99 24.19 10.56
C GLY A 428 25.41 23.60 10.57
N PRO A 429 26.28 24.03 9.65
CA PRO A 429 27.52 23.36 9.26
C PRO A 429 28.40 22.85 10.41
#